data_AF-A0AAE3FQ77-F1
#
_entry.id   AF-A0AAE3FQ77-F1
#
_cell.length_a   1.000
_cell.length_b   1.000
_cell.length_c   1.000
_cell.angle_alpha   90.00
_cell.angle_beta   90.00
_cell.angle_gamma   90.00
#
_symmetry.space_group_name_H-M   'P 1'
#
loop_
_entity.id
_entity.type
_entity.pdbx_description
1 polymer ?
#
loop_
_entity_poly.entity_id
_entity_poly.type
_entity_poly.pdbx_seq_one_letter_code
_entity_poly.pdbx_strand_id
1 'polypeptide(L)' 'MSDNEFGQFFISVVVFTMIGFMLAMLLSPPDPFTQIIAIITLLPVILAASYVLTYRIGYRWT' A
#
# COMPACT_ATOMS: atom_id res chain seq x y z
N MET A 1 -12.39 -14.88 8.27
CA MET A 1 -11.63 -14.26 7.17
C MET A 1 -11.83 -15.18 5.98
N SER A 2 -12.64 -14.77 5.02
CA SER A 2 -12.84 -15.59 3.81
C SER A 2 -11.59 -15.48 2.93
N ASP A 3 -11.23 -16.55 2.21
CA ASP A 3 -10.06 -16.59 1.32
C ASP A 3 -10.05 -15.40 0.32
N ASN A 4 -11.25 -14.98 -0.09
CA ASN A 4 -11.44 -13.82 -0.95
C ASN A 4 -11.04 -12.50 -0.29
N GLU A 5 -11.32 -12.28 1.00
CA GLU A 5 -10.96 -11.02 1.67
C GLU A 5 -9.45 -10.88 1.84
N PHE A 6 -8.74 -11.99 2.12
CA PHE A 6 -7.28 -11.94 2.18
C PHE A 6 -6.67 -11.59 0.82
N GLY A 7 -7.17 -12.18 -0.27
CA GLY A 7 -6.74 -11.83 -1.62
C GLY A 7 -6.98 -10.35 -1.94
N GLN A 8 -8.15 -9.82 -1.58
CA GLN A 8 -8.50 -8.41 -1.80
C GLN A 8 -7.61 -7.45 -0.96
N PHE A 9 -7.27 -7.84 0.27
CA PHE A 9 -6.32 -7.11 1.10
C PHE A 9 -4.93 -7.10 0.47
N PHE A 10 -4.45 -8.26 0.03
CA PHE A 10 -3.14 -8.37 -0.61
C PHE A 10 -3.04 -7.52 -1.88
N ILE A 11 -4.06 -7.56 -2.75
CA ILE A 11 -4.13 -6.71 -3.95
C ILE A 11 -4.09 -5.23 -3.55
N SER A 12 -4.86 -4.82 -2.53
CA SER A 12 -4.84 -3.44 -2.02
C SER A 12 -3.45 -3.03 -1.54
N VAL A 13 -2.74 -3.90 -0.81
CA VAL A 13 -1.36 -3.64 -0.36
C VAL A 13 -0.42 -3.46 -1.55
N VAL A 14 -0.49 -4.31 -2.57
CA VAL A 14 0.34 -4.17 -3.78
C VAL A 14 0.06 -2.85 -4.49
N VAL A 15 -1.21 -2.51 -4.72
CA VAL A 15 -1.61 -1.26 -5.39
C VAL A 15 -1.13 -0.04 -4.61
N PHE A 16 -1.40 0.03 -3.31
CA PHE A 16 -0.96 1.17 -2.49
C PHE A 16 0.56 1.24 -2.32
N THR A 17 1.26 0.10 -2.34
CA THR A 17 2.73 0.09 -2.37
C THR A 17 3.23 0.71 -3.67
N MET A 18 2.69 0.35 -4.84
CA MET A 18 3.08 0.95 -6.11
C MET A 18 2.84 2.47 -6.13
N ILE A 19 1.69 2.92 -5.60
CA ILE A 19 1.40 4.35 -5.45
C ILE A 19 2.41 5.00 -4.51
N GLY A 20 2.73 4.37 -3.38
CA GLY A 20 3.74 4.84 -2.43
C GLY A 20 5.14 4.98 -3.05
N PHE A 21 5.55 4.03 -3.89
CA PHE A 21 6.78 4.11 -4.67
C PHE A 21 6.78 5.31 -5.64
N MET A 22 5.67 5.54 -6.36
CA MET A 22 5.54 6.69 -7.26
C MET A 22 5.62 8.01 -6.48
N LEU A 23 4.98 8.09 -5.32
CA LEU A 23 5.05 9.27 -4.45
C LEU A 23 6.47 9.47 -3.90
N ALA A 24 7.16 8.40 -3.51
CA ALA A 24 8.55 8.48 -3.05
C ALA A 24 9.47 9.00 -4.18
N MET A 25 9.31 8.53 -5.41
CA MET A 25 10.07 9.06 -6.56
C MET A 25 9.75 10.52 -6.86
N LEU A 26 8.51 10.95 -6.67
CA LEU A 26 8.08 12.31 -6.97
C LEU A 26 8.52 13.32 -5.89
N LEU A 27 8.50 12.90 -4.63
CA LEU A 27 8.63 13.80 -3.47
C LEU A 27 9.99 13.71 -2.77
N SER A 28 10.83 12.73 -3.10
CA SER A 28 12.13 12.54 -2.48
C SER A 28 13.25 12.41 -3.50
N PRO A 29 14.49 12.75 -3.14
CA PRO A 29 15.64 12.53 -4.01
C PRO A 29 15.71 11.08 -4.56
N PRO A 30 16.18 10.88 -5.80
CA PRO A 30 16.20 9.57 -6.45
C PRO A 30 17.33 8.65 -5.94
N ASP A 31 17.84 8.85 -4.72
CA ASP A 31 18.87 8.00 -4.14
C ASP A 31 18.28 6.78 -3.42
N PRO A 32 18.96 5.61 -3.44
CA PRO A 32 18.39 4.37 -2.91
C PRO A 32 18.03 4.42 -1.43
N PHE A 33 18.80 5.12 -0.61
CA PHE A 33 18.60 5.14 0.84
C PHE A 33 17.37 5.97 1.21
N THR A 34 17.23 7.16 0.62
CA THR A 34 16.05 8.01 0.87
C THR A 34 14.78 7.35 0.35
N GLN A 35 14.83 6.70 -0.82
CA GLN A 35 13.68 5.98 -1.37
C GLN A 35 13.24 4.83 -0.45
N ILE A 36 14.17 4.02 0.05
CA ILE A 36 13.87 2.94 1.01
C ILE A 36 13.23 3.50 2.28
N ILE A 37 13.79 4.57 2.85
CA ILE A 37 13.24 5.21 4.05
C ILE A 37 11.83 5.75 3.79
N ALA A 38 11.61 6.40 2.65
CA ALA A 38 10.31 6.93 2.26
C ALA A 38 9.24 5.82 2.18
N ILE A 39 9.57 4.69 1.54
CA ILE A 39 8.64 3.55 1.42
C ILE A 39 8.37 2.90 2.77
N ILE A 40 9.41 2.67 3.59
CA ILE A 40 9.24 2.10 4.94
C ILE A 40 8.33 3.00 5.78
N THR A 41 8.49 4.32 5.67
CA THR A 41 7.66 5.29 6.38
C THR A 41 6.20 5.25 5.92
N LEU A 42 5.93 4.88 4.67
CA LEU A 42 4.58 4.74 4.12
C LEU A 42 3.92 3.39 4.49
N LEU A 43 4.66 2.37 4.91
CA LEU A 43 4.11 1.04 5.22
C LEU A 43 2.93 1.06 6.20
N PRO A 44 2.97 1.79 7.34
CA PRO A 44 1.83 1.83 8.26
C PRO A 44 0.57 2.39 7.60
N VAL A 45 0.71 3.40 6.74
CA VAL A 45 -0.40 4.03 6.01
C VAL A 45 -0.96 3.07 4.98
N ILE A 46 -0.08 2.40 4.22
CA ILE A 46 -0.46 1.39 3.22
C ILE A 46 -1.26 0.26 3.88
N LEU A 47 -0.75 -0.30 4.98
CA LEU A 47 -1.41 -1.41 5.68
C LEU A 47 -2.76 -0.98 6.28
N ALA A 48 -2.82 0.20 6.91
CA ALA A 48 -4.06 0.72 7.47
C ALA A 48 -5.11 1.00 6.37
N ALA A 49 -4.70 1.64 5.27
CA ALA A 49 -5.57 1.92 4.14
C ALA A 49 -6.10 0.62 3.51
N SER A 50 -5.23 -0.36 3.26
CA SER A 50 -5.63 -1.67 2.74
C SER A 50 -6.60 -2.38 3.68
N TYR A 51 -6.35 -2.34 4.98
CA TYR A 51 -7.23 -2.97 5.96
C TYR A 51 -8.61 -2.32 5.96
N VAL A 52 -8.68 -0.98 6.00
CA VAL A 52 -9.94 -0.25 5.97
C VAL A 52 -10.69 -0.50 4.67
N LEU A 53 -10.00 -0.43 3.53
CA LEU A 53 -10.58 -0.63 2.22
C LEU A 53 -11.19 -2.03 2.08
N THR A 54 -10.47 -3.05 2.51
CA THR A 54 -10.93 -4.44 2.37
C THR A 54 -11.93 -4.86 3.45
N TYR A 55 -11.62 -4.65 4.73
CA TYR A 55 -12.41 -5.23 5.84
C TYR A 55 -13.48 -4.31 6.41
N ARG A 56 -13.35 -2.98 6.25
CA ARG A 56 -14.37 -2.02 6.72
C ARG A 56 -15.32 -1.63 5.59
N ILE A 57 -14.77 -1.30 4.42
CA ILE A 57 -15.55 -0.85 3.26
C ILE A 57 -16.05 -2.06 2.44
N GLY A 58 -15.34 -3.19 2.47
CA GLY A 58 -15.70 -4.36 1.68
C GLY A 58 -15.39 -4.19 0.19
N TYR A 59 -14.45 -3.31 -0.17
CA TYR A 59 -14.07 -3.07 -1.55
C TYR A 59 -13.47 -4.33 -2.17
N ARG A 60 -13.82 -4.57 -3.44
CA ARG A 60 -13.32 -5.69 -4.23
C ARG A 60 -12.74 -5.17 -5.54
N TRP A 61 -11.46 -5.43 -5.74
CA TRP A 61 -10.79 -5.38 -7.02
C TRP A 61 -11.44 -6.46 -7.91
N THR A 62 -12.18 -5.99 -8.93
CA THR A 62 -12.82 -6.80 -9.99
C THR A 62 -11.82 -7.41 -10.93
#